data_AF-A0A256JMI3-F1
#
_entry.id   AF-A0A256JMI3-F1
#
_cell.length_a   1.000
_cell.length_b   1.000
_cell.length_c   1.000
_cell.angle_alpha   90.00
_cell.angle_beta   90.00
_cell.angle_gamma   90.00
#
_symmetry.space_group_name_H-M   'P 1'
#
loop_
_entity.id
_entity.type
_entity.pdbx_description
1 polymer ?
#
loop_
_entity_poly.entity_id
_entity_poly.type
_entity_poly.pdbx_seq_one_letter_code
_entity_poly.pdbx_strand_id
1 'polypeptide(L)'
;MSRPTTDRAQSETVGIILLLAVFVVSASAIGVAYVGGVGSNVDEVVVSADLSADGSDLRVDHLGGDALPNDELTVVVRTDGNATRYPFAPPPGEFGPGDRRTFSDALVANASNEVRLYHDGSGGEIERATLTPAPEPSVETGAIEGTVLGPGARSMRVASGASLGLRQVATPLSGATVVVDGAGRVAETRTGSGGGYRIDGLAPGEYDLSVTAPGFLAVTRSVTVEANRTKTVNVTLDPIEPAEFEVRIDDTEARVVGTEPVTVNATVENVGDEEGTQRIEFSVAGAVVESEPLTLPGGERRELSITWRPDPTDVGTVELAVASENDTATTTVEVLAPESDGVAYVDRDGDGTADETFSAAELADRGEFDGHLVIFDDAEIRGEFSAEADRITVRDGVLLSAESVDLDADGDVSIAGARIDASFTGWLGLSGGDIDIDSGGRIAARGATVTTTALVAPGDVDLSAADDIDLTNGVFSAQATALGSDGAIAIASDGGTVTTDGAWFAPDPTVEAGDED
;
A
#
# COMPACT_ATOMS: atom_id res chain seq x y z
N MET A 1 -52.70 -3.58 -134.83
CA MET A 1 -53.46 -2.40 -134.34
C MET A 1 -53.53 -2.50 -132.82
N SER A 2 -53.00 -1.49 -132.13
CA SER A 2 -53.22 -0.99 -130.75
C SER A 2 -53.46 -1.94 -129.54
N ARG A 3 -52.62 -1.74 -128.50
CA ARG A 3 -52.77 -2.21 -127.09
C ARG A 3 -54.02 -1.62 -126.40
N PRO A 4 -54.48 -2.25 -125.30
CA PRO A 4 -54.31 -1.68 -123.94
C PRO A 4 -53.88 -2.78 -122.92
N THR A 5 -52.95 -2.59 -121.96
CA THR A 5 -53.06 -1.94 -120.62
C THR A 5 -54.39 -2.26 -119.93
N THR A 6 -54.49 -2.81 -118.71
CA THR A 6 -53.82 -2.42 -117.46
C THR A 6 -54.09 -3.49 -116.39
N ASP A 7 -53.13 -3.59 -115.48
CA ASP A 7 -53.23 -3.77 -114.04
C ASP A 7 -53.51 -5.11 -113.35
N ARG A 8 -52.68 -5.27 -112.31
CA ARG A 8 -52.52 -6.40 -111.42
C ARG A 8 -53.45 -6.21 -110.23
N ALA A 9 -54.02 -7.32 -109.73
CA ALA A 9 -54.26 -7.47 -108.31
C ALA A 9 -53.09 -8.31 -107.76
N GLN A 10 -52.19 -7.68 -107.01
CA GLN A 10 -51.22 -8.38 -106.18
C GLN A 10 -51.96 -9.01 -104.98
N SER A 11 -51.64 -10.27 -104.67
CA SER A 11 -52.00 -10.90 -103.41
C SER A 11 -50.79 -10.80 -102.47
N GLU A 12 -50.84 -9.83 -101.58
CA GLU A 12 -49.83 -9.57 -100.54
C GLU A 12 -49.62 -10.79 -99.62
N THR A 13 -50.65 -11.62 -99.44
CA THR A 13 -50.63 -12.81 -98.58
C THR A 13 -49.83 -13.98 -99.20
N VAL A 14 -49.84 -14.12 -100.52
CA VAL A 14 -49.11 -15.22 -101.21
C VAL A 14 -47.61 -14.96 -101.19
N GLY A 15 -47.17 -13.70 -101.23
CA GLY A 15 -45.76 -13.33 -101.12
C GLY A 15 -45.17 -13.66 -99.75
N ILE A 16 -45.87 -13.34 -98.66
CA ILE A 16 -45.41 -13.61 -97.29
C ILE A 16 -45.35 -15.11 -97.00
N ILE A 17 -46.36 -15.89 -97.40
CA ILE A 17 -46.37 -17.34 -97.16
C ILE A 17 -45.24 -18.04 -97.93
N LEU A 18 -44.96 -17.62 -99.17
CA LEU A 18 -43.81 -18.15 -99.93
C LEU A 18 -42.47 -17.73 -99.32
N LEU A 19 -42.35 -16.51 -98.81
CA LEU A 19 -41.13 -16.05 -98.14
C LEU A 19 -40.88 -16.79 -96.82
N LEU A 20 -41.93 -17.06 -96.04
CA LEU A 20 -41.84 -17.80 -94.78
C LEU A 20 -41.57 -19.29 -95.04
N ALA A 21 -42.16 -19.88 -96.07
CA ALA A 21 -41.85 -21.25 -96.50
C ALA A 21 -40.40 -21.39 -96.99
N VAL A 22 -39.89 -20.43 -97.76
CA VAL A 22 -38.48 -20.42 -98.19
C VAL A 22 -37.55 -20.18 -97.01
N PHE A 23 -37.90 -19.31 -96.06
CA PHE A 23 -37.06 -19.06 -94.88
C PHE A 23 -37.00 -20.26 -93.93
N VAL A 24 -38.12 -20.97 -93.73
CA VAL A 24 -38.17 -22.20 -92.92
C VAL A 24 -37.40 -23.33 -93.60
N VAL A 25 -37.55 -23.51 -94.92
CA VAL A 25 -36.77 -24.52 -95.66
C VAL A 25 -35.28 -24.16 -95.71
N SER A 26 -34.94 -22.86 -95.80
CA SER A 26 -33.53 -22.40 -95.77
C SER A 26 -32.92 -22.54 -94.38
N ALA A 27 -33.66 -22.25 -93.31
CA ALA A 27 -33.21 -22.44 -91.93
C ALA A 27 -33.06 -23.93 -91.58
N SER A 28 -33.94 -24.81 -92.09
CA SER A 28 -33.80 -26.26 -91.90
C SER A 28 -32.71 -26.88 -92.80
N ALA A 29 -32.47 -26.36 -94.01
CA ALA A 29 -31.39 -26.84 -94.87
C ALA A 29 -30.01 -26.35 -94.40
N ILE A 30 -29.91 -25.14 -93.84
CA ILE A 30 -28.67 -24.63 -93.23
C ILE A 30 -28.44 -25.26 -91.84
N GLY A 31 -29.50 -25.67 -91.13
CA GLY A 31 -29.41 -26.41 -89.87
C GLY A 31 -28.97 -27.88 -90.00
N VAL A 32 -29.01 -28.48 -91.19
CA VAL A 32 -28.61 -29.88 -91.42
C VAL A 32 -27.35 -30.01 -92.29
N ALA A 33 -26.92 -28.97 -92.99
CA ALA A 33 -25.73 -29.02 -93.86
C ALA A 33 -24.43 -28.46 -93.24
N TYR A 34 -24.47 -27.92 -92.00
CA TYR A 34 -23.24 -27.62 -91.23
C TYR A 34 -22.98 -28.63 -90.09
N VAL A 35 -23.90 -29.58 -89.89
CA VAL A 35 -23.71 -30.75 -89.03
C VAL A 35 -23.53 -31.95 -89.94
N GLY A 36 -22.28 -32.23 -90.32
CA GLY A 36 -21.95 -33.48 -91.00
C GLY A 36 -20.92 -33.30 -92.10
N GLY A 37 -19.65 -33.16 -91.71
CA GLY A 37 -18.59 -33.37 -92.70
C GLY A 37 -17.20 -32.86 -92.39
N VAL A 38 -16.68 -32.99 -91.16
CA VAL A 38 -15.22 -33.13 -90.96
C VAL A 38 -14.94 -34.07 -89.78
N GLY A 39 -14.27 -35.20 -90.09
CA GLY A 39 -13.43 -36.02 -89.22
C GLY A 39 -13.89 -36.33 -87.79
N SER A 40 -14.41 -37.54 -87.58
CA SER A 40 -14.11 -38.27 -86.35
C SER A 40 -12.60 -38.43 -86.23
N ASN A 41 -11.98 -37.75 -85.27
CA ASN A 41 -10.79 -38.16 -84.49
C ASN A 41 -10.31 -37.01 -83.57
N VAL A 42 -11.13 -36.55 -82.62
CA VAL A 42 -10.72 -36.17 -81.25
C VAL A 42 -12.02 -36.18 -80.43
N ASP A 43 -12.07 -36.79 -79.24
CA ASP A 43 -13.11 -36.51 -78.25
C ASP A 43 -13.04 -35.00 -77.93
N GLU A 44 -13.98 -34.20 -78.44
CA GLU A 44 -14.03 -32.76 -78.15
C GLU A 44 -14.58 -32.58 -76.74
N VAL A 45 -13.67 -32.41 -75.79
CA VAL A 45 -13.98 -32.11 -74.39
C VAL A 45 -14.78 -30.81 -74.31
N VAL A 46 -16.00 -30.86 -73.78
CA VAL A 46 -16.84 -29.66 -73.58
C VAL A 46 -16.76 -29.26 -72.11
N VAL A 47 -15.92 -28.27 -71.79
CA VAL A 47 -15.75 -27.73 -70.43
C VAL A 47 -15.89 -26.21 -70.44
N SER A 48 -16.58 -25.68 -69.44
CA SER A 48 -16.65 -24.26 -69.12
C SER A 48 -16.02 -24.02 -67.75
N ALA A 49 -15.05 -23.10 -67.71
CA ALA A 49 -14.37 -22.70 -66.49
C ALA A 49 -14.39 -21.16 -66.37
N ASP A 50 -14.19 -20.65 -65.15
CA ASP A 50 -13.94 -19.24 -64.87
C ASP A 50 -12.55 -19.07 -64.27
N LEU A 51 -11.87 -17.98 -64.65
CA LEU A 51 -10.55 -17.62 -64.14
C LEU A 51 -10.67 -16.27 -63.44
N SER A 52 -10.44 -16.25 -62.13
CA SER A 52 -10.56 -15.05 -61.31
C SER A 52 -9.36 -14.85 -60.39
N ALA A 53 -9.11 -13.60 -59.98
CA ALA A 53 -8.03 -13.24 -59.08
C ALA A 53 -8.56 -12.97 -57.67
N ASP A 54 -7.82 -13.40 -56.65
CA ASP A 54 -7.98 -12.94 -55.27
C ASP A 54 -6.61 -12.58 -54.69
N GLY A 55 -6.29 -11.29 -54.60
CA GLY A 55 -4.91 -10.86 -54.35
C GLY A 55 -3.95 -11.38 -55.44
N SER A 56 -2.82 -11.96 -55.04
CA SER A 56 -1.86 -12.63 -55.94
C SER A 56 -2.27 -14.05 -56.33
N ASP A 57 -3.33 -14.60 -55.74
CA ASP A 57 -3.78 -15.97 -55.98
C ASP A 57 -4.68 -16.04 -57.23
N LEU A 58 -4.46 -17.06 -58.06
CA LEU A 58 -5.34 -17.39 -59.17
C LEU A 58 -6.36 -18.44 -58.72
N ARG A 59 -7.64 -18.18 -58.98
CA ARG A 59 -8.73 -19.15 -58.83
C ARG A 59 -9.20 -19.62 -60.19
N VAL A 60 -9.40 -20.92 -60.30
CA VAL A 60 -10.02 -21.59 -61.43
C VAL A 60 -11.26 -22.32 -60.94
N ASP A 61 -12.42 -21.95 -61.46
CA ASP A 61 -13.71 -22.50 -61.08
C ASP A 61 -14.30 -23.30 -62.24
N HIS A 62 -14.71 -24.55 -62.02
CA HIS A 62 -15.37 -25.34 -63.05
C HIS A 62 -16.87 -25.01 -63.09
N LEU A 63 -17.33 -24.34 -64.14
CA LEU A 63 -18.72 -23.89 -64.25
C LEU A 63 -19.67 -24.98 -64.80
N GLY A 64 -19.17 -25.90 -65.63
CA GLY A 64 -19.96 -27.01 -66.17
C GLY A 64 -19.27 -27.75 -67.32
N GLY A 65 -19.76 -28.94 -67.70
CA GLY A 65 -19.13 -29.78 -68.73
C GLY A 65 -18.61 -31.12 -68.22
N ASP A 66 -17.69 -31.73 -68.97
CA ASP A 66 -17.03 -33.00 -68.62
C ASP A 66 -16.04 -32.82 -67.46
N ALA A 67 -15.95 -33.81 -66.57
CA ALA A 67 -14.89 -33.83 -65.56
C ALA A 67 -13.56 -34.23 -66.21
N LEU A 68 -12.48 -33.50 -65.91
CA LEU A 68 -11.16 -33.70 -66.53
C LEU A 68 -10.12 -34.17 -65.51
N PRO A 69 -9.26 -35.13 -65.84
CA PRO A 69 -8.17 -35.55 -64.95
C PRO A 69 -7.23 -34.38 -64.61
N ASN A 70 -6.87 -34.22 -63.33
CA ASN A 70 -5.99 -33.15 -62.85
C ASN A 70 -4.58 -33.23 -63.46
N ASP A 71 -4.13 -34.40 -63.90
CA ASP A 71 -2.84 -34.60 -64.58
C ASP A 71 -2.88 -34.29 -66.08
N GLU A 72 -4.08 -34.04 -66.64
CA GLU A 72 -4.29 -33.58 -68.02
C GLU A 72 -4.61 -32.08 -68.09
N LEU A 73 -4.52 -31.36 -66.96
CA LEU A 73 -4.81 -29.92 -66.89
C LEU A 73 -3.58 -29.10 -66.48
N THR A 74 -3.32 -28.04 -67.24
CA THR A 74 -2.26 -27.08 -66.94
C THR A 74 -2.76 -25.65 -67.09
N VAL A 75 -2.53 -24.81 -66.08
CA VAL A 75 -2.64 -23.35 -66.22
C VAL A 75 -1.32 -22.79 -66.72
N VAL A 76 -1.38 -21.87 -67.66
CA VAL A 76 -0.24 -21.04 -68.05
C VAL A 76 -0.56 -19.59 -67.73
N VAL A 77 0.25 -18.97 -66.87
CA VAL A 77 0.21 -17.53 -66.59
C VAL A 77 1.36 -16.87 -67.33
N ARG A 78 1.04 -15.84 -68.12
CA ARG A 78 2.01 -15.01 -68.83
C ARG A 78 1.96 -13.58 -68.32
N THR A 79 3.11 -13.08 -67.92
CA THR A 79 3.28 -11.72 -67.42
C THR A 79 4.65 -11.22 -67.85
N ASP A 80 4.71 -9.99 -68.39
CA ASP A 80 5.94 -9.32 -68.81
C ASP A 80 6.86 -10.15 -69.73
N GLY A 81 6.26 -10.95 -70.61
CA GLY A 81 6.97 -11.80 -71.57
C GLY A 81 7.50 -13.12 -70.99
N ASN A 82 7.35 -13.38 -69.69
CA ASN A 82 7.64 -14.67 -69.08
C ASN A 82 6.38 -15.53 -68.96
N ALA A 83 6.51 -16.84 -69.17
CA ALA A 83 5.40 -17.79 -69.09
C ALA A 83 5.68 -18.85 -68.00
N THR A 84 4.85 -18.90 -66.98
CA THR A 84 4.91 -19.90 -65.90
C THR A 84 3.78 -20.90 -66.08
N ARG A 85 4.08 -22.19 -65.91
CA ARG A 85 3.09 -23.27 -65.97
C ARG A 85 2.80 -23.79 -64.57
N TYR A 86 1.52 -23.92 -64.24
CA TYR A 86 1.03 -24.47 -62.98
C TYR A 86 0.25 -25.76 -63.28
N PRO A 87 0.79 -26.95 -62.93
CA PRO A 87 0.07 -28.20 -63.11
C PRO A 87 -1.10 -28.29 -62.12
N PHE A 88 -2.23 -28.87 -62.53
CA PHE A 88 -3.36 -29.09 -61.63
C PHE A 88 -3.08 -30.17 -60.58
N ALA A 89 -2.38 -31.24 -60.96
CA ALA A 89 -1.91 -32.28 -60.05
C ALA A 89 -0.62 -31.86 -59.29
N PRO A 90 -0.47 -32.23 -58.01
CA PRO A 90 -1.42 -32.92 -57.11
C PRO A 90 -2.46 -31.97 -56.49
N PRO A 91 -3.66 -32.44 -56.09
CA PRO A 91 -4.01 -33.82 -55.81
C PRO A 91 -4.36 -34.62 -57.08
N PRO A 92 -4.16 -35.95 -57.06
CA PRO A 92 -4.70 -36.82 -58.11
C PRO A 92 -6.24 -36.80 -58.05
N GLY A 93 -6.90 -37.11 -59.17
CA GLY A 93 -8.36 -37.07 -59.29
C GLY A 93 -8.79 -36.27 -60.52
N GLU A 94 -10.07 -35.93 -60.59
CA GLU A 94 -10.65 -35.14 -61.66
C GLU A 94 -11.11 -33.77 -61.13
N PHE A 95 -11.09 -32.77 -62.00
CA PHE A 95 -11.66 -31.45 -61.80
C PHE A 95 -13.01 -31.41 -62.52
N GLY A 96 -14.11 -31.45 -61.77
CA GLY A 96 -15.47 -31.52 -62.31
C GLY A 96 -16.34 -30.31 -61.97
N PRO A 97 -17.57 -30.24 -62.50
CA PRO A 97 -18.48 -29.11 -62.28
C PRO A 97 -18.71 -28.77 -60.80
N GLY A 98 -18.45 -27.51 -60.44
CA GLY A 98 -18.54 -26.99 -59.08
C GLY A 98 -17.23 -26.99 -58.29
N ASP A 99 -16.17 -27.62 -58.82
CA ASP A 99 -14.86 -27.64 -58.18
C ASP A 99 -14.14 -26.29 -58.36
N ARG A 100 -13.34 -25.93 -57.34
CA ARG A 100 -12.45 -24.77 -57.34
C ARG A 100 -11.01 -25.19 -57.11
N ARG A 101 -10.11 -24.66 -57.93
CA ARG A 101 -8.66 -24.78 -57.76
C ARG A 101 -8.03 -23.41 -57.50
N THR A 102 -7.19 -23.32 -56.48
CA THR A 102 -6.43 -22.10 -56.19
C THR A 102 -4.94 -22.35 -56.40
N PHE A 103 -4.28 -21.44 -57.10
CA PHE A 103 -2.84 -21.39 -57.27
C PHE A 103 -2.31 -20.16 -56.55
N SER A 104 -1.67 -20.38 -55.41
CA SER A 104 -1.16 -19.28 -54.59
C SER A 104 0.01 -18.57 -55.26
N ASP A 105 0.04 -17.24 -55.16
CA ASP A 105 1.06 -16.37 -55.76
C ASP A 105 1.29 -16.61 -57.27
N ALA A 106 0.23 -17.02 -57.98
CA ALA A 106 0.31 -17.31 -59.40
C ALA A 106 0.27 -16.05 -60.28
N LEU A 107 -0.23 -14.94 -59.74
CA LEU A 107 -0.41 -13.68 -60.44
C LEU A 107 0.53 -12.62 -59.90
N VAL A 108 1.02 -11.75 -60.78
CA VAL A 108 1.82 -10.59 -60.42
C VAL A 108 0.88 -9.38 -60.20
N ALA A 109 0.89 -8.81 -59.00
CA ALA A 109 0.13 -7.62 -58.68
C ALA A 109 0.54 -6.41 -59.53
N ASN A 110 -0.42 -5.53 -59.86
CA ASN A 110 -0.22 -4.36 -60.74
C ASN A 110 0.29 -4.65 -62.17
N ALA A 111 0.35 -5.92 -62.58
CA ALA A 111 0.70 -6.31 -63.93
C ALA A 111 -0.48 -6.98 -64.64
N SER A 112 -0.48 -6.91 -65.97
CA SER A 112 -1.46 -7.63 -66.79
C SER A 112 -1.02 -9.09 -66.90
N ASN A 113 -1.72 -9.99 -66.22
CA ASN A 113 -1.47 -11.42 -66.26
C ASN A 113 -2.42 -12.06 -67.29
N GLU A 114 -1.86 -12.57 -68.39
CA GLU A 114 -2.62 -13.40 -69.34
C GLU A 114 -2.66 -14.84 -68.82
N VAL A 115 -3.83 -15.30 -68.40
CA VAL A 115 -4.04 -16.63 -67.83
C VAL A 115 -4.78 -17.49 -68.83
N ARG A 116 -4.27 -18.71 -69.04
CA ARG A 116 -4.86 -19.68 -69.96
C ARG A 116 -4.92 -21.05 -69.32
N LEU A 117 -6.07 -21.69 -69.41
CA LEU A 117 -6.28 -23.07 -68.99
C LEU A 117 -6.19 -23.99 -70.20
N TYR A 118 -5.34 -25.02 -70.14
CA TYR A 118 -5.15 -26.00 -71.21
C TYR A 118 -5.53 -27.40 -70.74
N HIS A 119 -6.09 -28.17 -71.68
CA HIS A 119 -6.18 -29.62 -71.60
C HIS A 119 -5.01 -30.24 -72.36
N ASP A 120 -4.05 -30.82 -71.65
CA ASP A 120 -2.82 -31.37 -72.21
C ASP A 120 -3.09 -32.60 -73.09
N GLY A 121 -4.11 -33.41 -72.76
CA GLY A 121 -4.49 -34.61 -73.52
C GLY A 121 -4.98 -34.30 -74.94
N SER A 122 -5.73 -33.21 -75.13
CA SER A 122 -6.23 -32.77 -76.45
C SER A 122 -5.41 -31.63 -77.07
N GLY A 123 -4.57 -30.96 -76.28
CA GLY A 123 -3.88 -29.71 -76.66
C GLY A 123 -4.80 -28.50 -76.79
N GLY A 124 -6.06 -28.61 -76.38
CA GLY A 124 -7.07 -27.56 -76.48
C GLY A 124 -6.95 -26.51 -75.36
N GLU A 125 -7.22 -25.26 -75.69
CA GLU A 125 -7.39 -24.18 -74.70
C GLU A 125 -8.85 -24.19 -74.22
N ILE A 126 -9.04 -24.35 -72.91
CA ILE A 126 -10.37 -24.41 -72.28
C ILE A 126 -10.88 -22.99 -72.01
N GLU A 127 -10.06 -22.14 -71.38
CA GLU A 127 -10.47 -20.80 -70.96
C GLU A 127 -9.28 -19.82 -71.00
N ARG A 128 -9.57 -18.54 -71.22
CA ARG A 128 -8.58 -17.48 -71.22
C ARG A 128 -9.12 -16.21 -70.55
N ALA A 129 -8.35 -15.69 -69.60
CA ALA A 129 -8.62 -14.40 -68.97
C ALA A 129 -7.38 -13.50 -68.97
N THR A 130 -7.61 -12.20 -68.88
CA THR A 130 -6.56 -11.22 -68.54
C THR A 130 -6.89 -10.62 -67.18
N LEU A 131 -6.06 -10.90 -66.18
CA LEU A 131 -6.28 -10.53 -64.79
C LEU A 131 -5.23 -9.49 -64.36
N THR A 132 -5.70 -8.39 -63.77
CA THR A 132 -4.84 -7.33 -63.21
C THR A 132 -5.17 -7.18 -61.73
N PRO A 133 -4.64 -8.05 -60.86
CA PRO A 133 -4.93 -7.99 -59.43
C PRO A 133 -4.35 -6.71 -58.82
N ALA A 134 -5.15 -6.09 -57.95
CA ALA A 134 -4.69 -4.99 -57.12
C ALA A 134 -3.65 -5.51 -56.10
N PRO A 135 -2.65 -4.69 -55.72
CA PRO A 135 -1.71 -5.06 -54.68
C PRO A 135 -2.43 -5.22 -53.35
N GLU A 136 -2.00 -6.19 -52.54
CA GLU A 136 -2.48 -6.28 -51.16
C GLU A 136 -2.16 -4.97 -50.42
N PRO A 137 -3.09 -4.42 -49.62
CA PRO A 137 -2.86 -3.18 -48.91
C PRO A 137 -1.68 -3.35 -47.94
N SER A 138 -0.63 -2.57 -48.12
CA SER A 138 0.44 -2.46 -47.14
C SER A 138 -0.14 -1.82 -45.88
N VAL A 139 -0.12 -2.51 -44.74
CA VAL A 139 -0.50 -1.89 -43.46
C VAL A 139 0.56 -0.83 -43.14
N GLU A 140 0.21 0.44 -43.34
CA GLU A 140 1.08 1.57 -43.04
C GLU A 140 1.28 1.65 -41.52
N THR A 141 2.43 1.18 -41.04
CA THR A 141 2.76 1.19 -39.61
C THR A 141 3.51 2.48 -39.24
N GLY A 142 3.25 2.98 -38.02
CA GLY A 142 4.02 4.03 -37.38
C GLY A 142 4.98 3.48 -36.33
N ALA A 143 5.60 4.41 -35.59
CA ALA A 143 6.55 4.11 -34.51
C ALA A 143 6.40 5.08 -33.34
N ILE A 144 6.80 4.65 -32.15
CA ILE A 144 6.99 5.52 -30.98
C ILE A 144 8.46 5.49 -30.58
N GLU A 145 9.05 6.65 -30.31
CA GLU A 145 10.42 6.76 -29.80
C GLU A 145 10.52 7.81 -28.71
N GLY A 146 11.64 7.86 -28.00
CA GLY A 146 11.91 8.91 -27.05
C GLY A 146 13.04 8.59 -26.10
N THR A 147 13.15 9.36 -25.02
CA THR A 147 14.12 9.13 -23.95
C THR A 147 13.43 9.04 -22.59
N VAL A 148 13.89 8.12 -21.75
CA VAL A 148 13.52 8.02 -20.34
C VAL A 148 14.62 8.65 -19.49
N LEU A 149 14.23 9.56 -18.62
CA LEU A 149 15.10 10.31 -17.73
C LEU A 149 14.72 10.04 -16.27
N GLY A 150 15.68 10.15 -15.37
CA GLY A 150 15.49 10.19 -13.92
C GLY A 150 15.97 11.52 -13.35
N PRO A 151 15.71 11.79 -12.05
CA PRO A 151 16.31 12.91 -11.35
C PRO A 151 17.83 12.81 -11.49
N GLY A 152 18.48 13.84 -12.00
CA GLY A 152 19.94 13.84 -12.06
C GLY A 152 20.58 14.64 -10.94
N ALA A 153 21.90 14.45 -10.84
CA ALA A 153 22.71 15.03 -9.80
C ALA A 153 22.56 16.57 -9.79
N ARG A 154 22.32 17.14 -8.60
CA ARG A 154 22.37 18.58 -8.38
C ARG A 154 23.81 19.05 -8.66
N SER A 155 24.09 19.54 -9.85
CA SER A 155 25.39 20.14 -10.16
C SER A 155 25.32 21.65 -9.92
N MET A 156 25.97 22.11 -8.86
CA MET A 156 26.15 23.53 -8.60
C MET A 156 27.23 24.06 -9.56
N ARG A 157 26.84 24.75 -10.64
CA ARG A 157 27.79 25.53 -11.44
C ARG A 157 27.95 26.91 -10.81
N VAL A 158 29.12 27.15 -10.23
CA VAL A 158 29.56 28.51 -9.93
C VAL A 158 30.06 29.13 -11.24
N ALA A 159 29.22 29.92 -11.90
CA ALA A 159 29.68 30.85 -12.93
C ALA A 159 30.14 32.13 -12.23
N SER A 160 31.33 32.62 -12.57
CA SER A 160 31.83 33.91 -12.13
C SER A 160 30.90 35.03 -12.63
N GLY A 161 29.95 35.43 -11.78
CA GLY A 161 29.21 36.69 -11.91
C GLY A 161 27.72 36.65 -12.27
N ALA A 162 27.02 35.51 -12.24
CA ALA A 162 25.55 35.51 -12.48
C ALA A 162 24.81 34.50 -11.58
N SER A 163 23.65 34.95 -11.08
CA SER A 163 22.60 34.25 -10.32
C SER A 163 22.75 32.73 -10.16
N LEU A 164 22.77 32.28 -8.89
CA LEU A 164 22.67 30.88 -8.47
C LEU A 164 21.32 30.30 -8.92
N GLY A 165 21.30 29.68 -10.10
CA GLY A 165 20.21 28.82 -10.54
C GLY A 165 20.68 27.37 -10.48
N LEU A 166 20.07 26.56 -9.60
CA LEU A 166 20.21 25.10 -9.65
C LEU A 166 19.56 24.63 -10.95
N ARG A 167 20.35 24.23 -11.95
CA ARG A 167 19.83 23.46 -13.10
C ARG A 167 19.89 21.99 -12.72
N GLN A 168 18.74 21.38 -12.47
CA GLN A 168 18.63 19.92 -12.39
C GLN A 168 18.92 19.39 -13.79
N VAL A 169 20.05 18.68 -13.96
CA VAL A 169 20.38 18.03 -15.22
C VAL A 169 19.75 16.65 -15.14
N ALA A 170 18.73 16.36 -15.95
CA ALA A 170 18.09 15.05 -15.95
C ALA A 170 19.09 13.96 -16.40
N THR A 171 19.13 12.81 -15.70
CA THR A 171 20.04 11.71 -16.01
C THR A 171 19.32 10.68 -16.90
N PRO A 172 19.88 10.26 -18.05
CA PRO A 172 19.27 9.19 -18.83
C PRO A 172 19.21 7.87 -18.06
N LEU A 173 18.03 7.23 -18.02
CA LEU A 173 17.84 5.94 -17.36
C LEU A 173 18.02 4.80 -18.36
N SER A 174 19.05 3.97 -18.15
CA SER A 174 19.30 2.77 -18.93
C SER A 174 18.60 1.56 -18.31
N GLY A 175 18.07 0.67 -19.15
CA GLY A 175 17.44 -0.58 -18.70
C GLY A 175 16.00 -0.45 -18.19
N ALA A 176 15.41 0.76 -18.19
CA ALA A 176 13.97 0.94 -17.97
C ALA A 176 13.17 0.20 -19.05
N THR A 177 12.13 -0.52 -18.63
CA THR A 177 11.20 -1.25 -19.49
C THR A 177 10.13 -0.29 -20.00
N VAL A 178 9.87 -0.32 -21.31
CA VAL A 178 8.87 0.49 -21.99
C VAL A 178 7.90 -0.45 -22.70
N VAL A 179 6.63 -0.42 -22.31
CA VAL A 179 5.55 -1.22 -22.89
C VAL A 179 4.55 -0.29 -23.57
N VAL A 180 4.11 -0.65 -24.76
CA VAL A 180 2.96 -0.03 -25.42
C VAL A 180 1.86 -1.08 -25.60
N ASP A 181 0.65 -0.75 -25.17
CA ASP A 181 -0.54 -1.59 -25.34
C ASP A 181 -1.64 -0.77 -26.03
N GLY A 182 -2.13 -1.27 -27.17
CA GLY A 182 -3.14 -0.57 -27.94
C GLY A 182 -3.34 -1.15 -29.33
N ALA A 183 -4.48 -0.82 -29.96
CA ALA A 183 -4.83 -1.25 -31.32
C ALA A 183 -4.61 -2.77 -31.59
N GLY A 184 -4.87 -3.62 -30.59
CA GLY A 184 -4.73 -5.08 -30.69
C GLY A 184 -3.30 -5.62 -30.64
N ARG A 185 -2.32 -4.80 -30.24
CA ARG A 185 -0.90 -5.19 -30.13
C ARG A 185 -0.29 -4.69 -28.83
N VAL A 186 0.42 -5.59 -28.14
CA VAL A 186 1.33 -5.27 -27.04
C VAL A 186 2.76 -5.38 -27.56
N ALA A 187 3.59 -4.37 -27.31
CA ALA A 187 5.01 -4.41 -27.63
C ALA A 187 5.85 -3.85 -26.48
N GLU A 188 7.03 -4.44 -26.26
CA GLU A 188 7.95 -4.09 -25.17
C GLU A 188 9.35 -3.81 -25.73
N THR A 189 10.04 -2.83 -25.14
CA THR A 189 11.48 -2.59 -25.35
C THR A 189 12.15 -2.13 -24.07
N ARG A 190 13.49 -2.07 -24.06
CA ARG A 190 14.27 -1.50 -22.96
C ARG A 190 15.10 -0.32 -23.44
N THR A 191 15.25 0.66 -22.55
CA THR A 191 16.08 1.84 -22.82
C THR A 191 17.57 1.49 -22.89
N GLY A 192 18.28 2.10 -23.83
CA GLY A 192 19.73 1.96 -23.96
C GLY A 192 20.54 2.83 -22.98
N SER A 193 21.86 2.82 -23.10
CA SER A 193 22.78 3.57 -22.21
C SER A 193 22.59 5.09 -22.23
N GLY A 194 21.95 5.64 -23.27
CA GLY A 194 21.56 7.05 -23.38
C GLY A 194 20.10 7.32 -23.02
N GLY A 195 19.40 6.38 -22.39
CA GLY A 195 17.97 6.48 -22.04
C GLY A 195 16.99 6.39 -23.20
N GLY A 196 17.49 6.26 -24.43
CA GLY A 196 16.66 6.19 -25.63
C GLY A 196 15.93 4.86 -25.79
N TYR A 197 14.71 4.90 -26.32
CA TYR A 197 13.91 3.74 -26.72
C TYR A 197 13.22 3.99 -28.07
N ARG A 198 12.86 2.90 -28.77
CA ARG A 198 12.07 2.94 -30.00
C ARG A 198 11.27 1.64 -30.16
N ILE A 199 10.01 1.77 -30.59
CA ILE A 199 9.10 0.67 -30.91
C ILE A 199 8.50 0.94 -32.29
N ASP A 200 8.76 0.03 -33.24
CA ASP A 200 8.31 0.10 -34.63
C ASP A 200 7.14 -0.86 -34.91
N GLY A 201 6.50 -0.71 -36.07
CA GLY A 201 5.49 -1.66 -36.56
C GLY A 201 4.15 -1.53 -35.84
N LEU A 202 3.82 -0.33 -35.36
CA LEU A 202 2.56 -0.04 -34.67
C LEU A 202 1.50 0.37 -35.70
N ALA A 203 0.32 -0.24 -35.67
CA ALA A 203 -0.78 0.21 -36.52
C ALA A 203 -1.23 1.63 -36.10
N PRO A 204 -1.83 2.43 -36.98
CA PRO A 204 -2.38 3.72 -36.59
C PRO A 204 -3.50 3.53 -35.54
N GLY A 205 -3.44 4.27 -34.44
CA GLY A 205 -4.37 4.12 -33.33
C GLY A 205 -3.87 4.74 -32.02
N GLU A 206 -4.66 4.60 -30.96
CA GLU A 206 -4.30 4.99 -29.59
C GLU A 206 -3.55 3.85 -28.88
N TYR A 207 -2.52 4.22 -28.13
CA TYR A 207 -1.69 3.32 -27.32
C TYR A 207 -1.47 3.89 -25.92
N ASP A 208 -1.48 3.03 -24.91
CA ASP A 208 -0.99 3.36 -23.58
C ASP A 208 0.48 2.96 -23.46
N LEU A 209 1.33 3.97 -23.28
CA LEU A 209 2.78 3.85 -23.07
C LEU A 209 3.06 3.79 -21.56
N SER A 210 3.48 2.63 -21.07
CA SER A 210 3.87 2.41 -19.68
C SER A 210 5.38 2.25 -19.56
N VAL A 211 6.00 2.99 -18.66
CA VAL A 211 7.45 2.96 -18.40
C VAL A 211 7.71 2.60 -16.94
N THR A 212 8.60 1.63 -16.72
CA THR A 212 8.94 1.13 -15.38
C THR A 212 10.44 0.93 -15.25
N ALA A 213 11.00 1.29 -14.10
CA ALA A 213 12.39 1.04 -13.75
C ALA A 213 12.50 0.70 -12.25
N PRO A 214 13.42 -0.20 -11.83
CA PRO A 214 13.62 -0.50 -10.41
C PRO A 214 13.99 0.76 -9.60
N GLY A 215 13.31 0.99 -8.47
CA GLY A 215 13.54 2.15 -7.60
C GLY A 215 12.88 3.45 -8.08
N PHE A 216 11.97 3.39 -9.06
CA PHE A 216 11.25 4.54 -9.59
C PHE A 216 9.74 4.26 -9.69
N LEU A 217 8.93 5.30 -9.55
CA LEU A 217 7.49 5.25 -9.77
C LEU A 217 7.19 5.02 -11.26
N ALA A 218 6.25 4.10 -11.55
CA ALA A 218 5.84 3.81 -12.91
C ALA A 218 4.97 4.93 -13.49
N VAL A 219 5.12 5.21 -14.79
CA VAL A 219 4.37 6.26 -15.49
C VAL A 219 3.69 5.67 -16.72
N THR A 220 2.39 5.96 -16.86
CA THR A 220 1.60 5.61 -18.05
C THR A 220 1.11 6.86 -18.76
N ARG A 221 1.19 6.88 -20.10
CA ARG A 221 0.72 7.99 -20.96
C ARG A 221 -0.01 7.46 -22.19
N SER A 222 -1.15 8.04 -22.53
CA SER A 222 -1.83 7.73 -23.80
C SER A 222 -1.20 8.51 -24.97
N VAL A 223 -1.00 7.81 -26.10
CA VAL A 223 -0.27 8.29 -27.27
C VAL A 223 -0.95 7.83 -28.55
N THR A 224 -1.32 8.78 -29.41
CA THR A 224 -1.80 8.49 -30.77
C THR A 224 -0.64 8.25 -31.73
N VAL A 225 -0.68 7.12 -32.44
CA VAL A 225 0.21 6.79 -33.56
C VAL A 225 -0.54 6.97 -34.88
N GLU A 226 0.10 7.63 -35.85
CA GLU A 226 -0.45 7.88 -37.17
C GLU A 226 0.34 7.10 -38.25
N ALA A 227 -0.30 6.76 -39.36
CA ALA A 227 0.31 6.01 -40.46
C ALA A 227 1.62 6.64 -40.94
N ASN A 228 2.67 5.81 -41.10
CA ASN A 228 4.03 6.18 -41.52
C ASN A 228 4.68 7.32 -40.71
N ARG A 229 4.22 7.59 -39.48
CA ARG A 229 4.80 8.63 -38.62
C ARG A 229 5.46 8.03 -37.39
N THR A 230 6.54 8.67 -36.98
CA THR A 230 7.20 8.41 -35.70
C THR A 230 6.74 9.46 -34.70
N LYS A 231 6.23 9.03 -33.54
CA LYS A 231 5.82 9.89 -32.44
C LYS A 231 6.90 9.90 -31.36
N THR A 232 7.44 11.07 -31.05
CA THR A 232 8.44 11.23 -29.99
C THR A 232 7.78 11.53 -28.64
N VAL A 233 8.07 10.75 -27.62
CA VAL A 233 7.54 10.90 -26.24
C VAL A 233 8.68 10.76 -25.23
N ASN A 234 9.03 11.84 -24.55
CA ASN A 234 10.03 11.78 -23.48
C ASN A 234 9.35 11.58 -22.13
N VAL A 235 9.88 10.66 -21.32
CA VAL A 235 9.33 10.31 -20.01
C VAL A 235 10.38 10.61 -18.94
N THR A 236 9.93 11.11 -17.80
CA THR A 236 10.77 11.28 -16.61
C THR A 236 10.13 10.46 -15.50
N LEU A 237 10.95 9.67 -14.80
CA LEU A 237 10.52 8.88 -13.66
C LEU A 237 11.07 9.49 -12.38
N ASP A 238 10.22 9.56 -11.36
CA ASP A 238 10.58 10.00 -10.02
C ASP A 238 11.03 8.80 -9.18
N PRO A 239 12.06 8.96 -8.32
CA PRO A 239 12.56 7.88 -7.49
C PRO A 239 11.51 7.53 -6.43
N ILE A 240 11.45 6.27 -6.01
CA ILE A 240 10.60 5.85 -4.89
C ILE A 240 11.23 6.40 -3.61
N GLU A 241 10.46 7.18 -2.86
CA GLU A 241 10.86 7.69 -1.54
C GLU A 241 10.58 6.63 -0.46
N PRO A 242 11.57 6.32 0.42
CA PRO A 242 11.36 5.35 1.49
C PRO A 242 10.30 5.87 2.47
N ALA A 243 9.75 4.96 3.29
CA ALA A 243 8.76 5.35 4.29
C ALA A 243 9.32 6.40 5.27
N GLU A 244 8.61 7.51 5.42
CA GLU A 244 8.96 8.65 6.28
C GLU A 244 7.71 9.08 7.03
N PHE A 245 7.71 8.91 8.36
CA PHE A 245 6.53 9.11 9.21
C PHE A 245 6.56 10.49 9.87
N GLU A 246 5.76 11.42 9.35
CA GLU A 246 5.51 12.72 9.98
C GLU A 246 4.43 12.58 11.07
N VAL A 247 4.60 13.29 12.18
CA VAL A 247 3.68 13.25 13.32
C VAL A 247 3.17 14.65 13.61
N ARG A 248 1.87 14.78 13.85
CA ARG A 248 1.26 16.05 14.23
C ARG A 248 0.21 15.84 15.31
N ILE A 249 0.27 16.66 16.36
CA ILE A 249 -0.81 16.75 17.35
C ILE A 249 -1.88 17.70 16.80
N ASP A 250 -3.10 17.20 16.68
CA ASP A 250 -4.27 17.92 16.17
C ASP A 250 -4.91 18.80 17.23
N ASP A 251 -5.19 18.20 18.38
CA ASP A 251 -5.93 18.82 19.46
C ASP A 251 -5.63 18.09 20.78
N THR A 252 -5.66 18.86 21.86
CA THR A 252 -5.59 18.36 23.24
C THR A 252 -6.14 19.42 24.19
N GLU A 253 -6.57 19.01 25.38
CA GLU A 253 -7.01 19.92 26.42
C GLU A 253 -5.83 20.78 26.90
N ALA A 254 -5.96 22.11 26.84
CA ALA A 254 -4.92 23.01 27.33
C ALA A 254 -4.78 22.97 28.87
N ARG A 255 -5.86 22.60 29.57
CA ARG A 255 -5.95 22.60 31.04
C ARG A 255 -6.88 21.49 31.52
N VAL A 256 -6.48 20.80 32.58
CA VAL A 256 -7.28 19.78 33.28
C VAL A 256 -7.09 19.91 34.78
N VAL A 257 -8.03 19.41 35.58
CA VAL A 257 -7.97 19.48 37.04
C VAL A 257 -7.74 18.09 37.63
N GLY A 258 -6.73 17.96 38.49
CA GLY A 258 -6.40 16.72 39.17
C GLY A 258 -6.18 15.57 38.18
N THR A 259 -6.93 14.48 38.36
CA THR A 259 -6.83 13.23 37.58
C THR A 259 -7.80 13.16 36.40
N GLU A 260 -8.39 14.28 35.99
CA GLU A 260 -9.27 14.33 34.81
C GLU A 260 -8.53 13.83 33.56
N PRO A 261 -9.10 12.87 32.80
CA PRO A 261 -8.45 12.32 31.61
C PRO A 261 -8.27 13.39 30.52
N VAL A 262 -7.07 13.45 29.98
CA VAL A 262 -6.66 14.25 28.81
C VAL A 262 -6.72 13.38 27.57
N THR A 263 -7.33 13.88 26.50
CA THR A 263 -7.33 13.22 25.19
C THR A 263 -6.37 13.95 24.26
N VAL A 264 -5.39 13.21 23.72
CA VAL A 264 -4.48 13.70 22.69
C VAL A 264 -4.90 13.11 21.35
N ASN A 265 -5.40 13.96 20.47
CA ASN A 265 -5.68 13.59 19.09
C ASN A 265 -4.44 13.90 18.24
N ALA A 266 -3.93 12.89 17.54
CA ALA A 266 -2.75 13.03 16.69
C ALA A 266 -2.95 12.36 15.33
N THR A 267 -2.32 12.91 14.30
CA THR A 267 -2.24 12.33 12.96
C THR A 267 -0.82 11.86 12.71
N VAL A 268 -0.67 10.62 12.26
CA VAL A 268 0.58 10.08 11.73
C VAL A 268 0.41 9.83 10.24
N GLU A 269 1.30 10.36 9.42
CA GLU A 269 1.26 10.25 7.95
C GLU A 269 2.59 9.70 7.43
N ASN A 270 2.54 8.69 6.56
CA ASN A 270 3.71 8.25 5.81
C ASN A 270 3.81 9.09 4.54
N VAL A 271 4.72 10.07 4.53
CA VAL A 271 4.91 10.98 3.38
C VAL A 271 5.77 10.37 2.27
N GLY A 272 6.33 9.17 2.49
CA GLY A 272 7.06 8.41 1.48
C GLY A 272 6.15 7.59 0.54
N ASP A 273 6.76 6.86 -0.39
CA ASP A 273 6.08 5.99 -1.36
C ASP A 273 6.01 4.52 -0.91
N GLU A 274 6.97 4.07 -0.09
CA GLU A 274 7.03 2.68 0.38
C GLU A 274 6.17 2.45 1.63
N GLU A 275 5.62 1.24 1.75
CA GLU A 275 5.01 0.80 3.01
C GLU A 275 6.09 0.66 4.09
N GLY A 276 5.81 1.21 5.27
CA GLY A 276 6.70 1.13 6.43
C GLY A 276 5.94 0.73 7.68
N THR A 277 6.68 0.18 8.65
CA THR A 277 6.20 -0.07 10.02
C THR A 277 7.13 0.63 10.99
N GLN A 278 6.59 1.46 11.87
CA GLN A 278 7.34 2.13 12.94
C GLN A 278 6.60 2.03 14.27
N ARG A 279 7.33 2.12 15.37
CA ARG A 279 6.72 2.29 16.69
C ARG A 279 6.33 3.74 16.91
N ILE A 280 5.08 3.96 17.28
CA ILE A 280 4.58 5.25 17.72
C ILE A 280 4.60 5.26 19.24
N GLU A 281 5.36 6.18 19.82
CA GLU A 281 5.54 6.33 21.26
C GLU A 281 4.77 7.56 21.74
N PHE A 282 4.04 7.41 22.83
CA PHE A 282 3.46 8.52 23.57
C PHE A 282 4.22 8.66 24.89
N SER A 283 4.65 9.89 25.19
CA SER A 283 5.44 10.19 26.39
C SER A 283 4.89 11.39 27.16
N VAL A 284 5.05 11.32 28.48
CA VAL A 284 4.61 12.34 29.45
C VAL A 284 5.85 12.77 30.24
N ALA A 285 6.14 14.08 30.26
CA ALA A 285 7.35 14.64 30.88
C ALA A 285 8.66 13.94 30.45
N GLY A 286 8.71 13.44 29.21
CA GLY A 286 9.84 12.71 28.64
C GLY A 286 9.92 11.21 28.97
N ALA A 287 9.00 10.68 29.80
CA ALA A 287 8.89 9.25 30.05
C ALA A 287 7.88 8.61 29.08
N VAL A 288 8.27 7.53 28.38
CA VAL A 288 7.39 6.80 27.46
C VAL A 288 6.37 6.01 28.27
N VAL A 289 5.09 6.32 28.08
CA VAL A 289 3.96 5.67 28.79
C VAL A 289 3.27 4.63 27.91
N GLU A 290 3.26 4.83 26.58
CA GLU A 290 2.63 3.92 25.63
C GLU A 290 3.49 3.80 24.36
N SER A 291 3.48 2.63 23.73
CA SER A 291 4.24 2.35 22.50
C SER A 291 3.50 1.30 21.66
N GLU A 292 3.06 1.66 20.46
CA GLU A 292 2.39 0.73 19.55
C GLU A 292 3.03 0.70 18.15
N PRO A 293 3.17 -0.48 17.51
CA PRO A 293 3.62 -0.56 16.12
C PRO A 293 2.50 -0.14 15.15
N LEU A 294 2.82 0.74 14.21
CA LEU A 294 1.91 1.22 13.17
C LEU A 294 2.51 0.95 11.79
N THR A 295 1.76 0.25 10.93
CA THR A 295 2.10 0.03 9.51
C THR A 295 1.24 0.91 8.62
N LEU A 296 1.86 1.68 7.73
CA LEU A 296 1.18 2.53 6.75
C LEU A 296 1.78 2.35 5.35
N PRO A 297 0.96 2.15 4.31
CA PRO A 297 1.38 2.35 2.92
C PRO A 297 1.89 3.78 2.67
N GLY A 298 2.64 3.98 1.59
CA GLY A 298 3.07 5.32 1.18
C GLY A 298 1.90 6.26 0.88
N GLY A 299 1.97 7.49 1.36
CA GLY A 299 0.93 8.52 1.23
C GLY A 299 -0.32 8.31 2.09
N GLU A 300 -0.39 7.25 2.89
CA GLU A 300 -1.52 7.00 3.80
C GLU A 300 -1.29 7.64 5.17
N ARG A 301 -2.39 7.95 5.87
CA ARG A 301 -2.39 8.56 7.20
C ARG A 301 -3.33 7.85 8.16
N ARG A 302 -3.06 7.99 9.45
CA ARG A 302 -3.88 7.44 10.54
C ARG A 302 -4.08 8.48 11.63
N GLU A 303 -5.33 8.64 12.03
CA GLU A 303 -5.71 9.39 13.22
C GLU A 303 -5.64 8.47 14.45
N LEU A 304 -5.04 8.98 15.51
CA LEU A 304 -4.88 8.34 16.82
C LEU A 304 -5.60 9.19 17.87
N SER A 305 -6.25 8.53 18.82
CA SER A 305 -6.90 9.15 19.97
C SER A 305 -6.34 8.48 21.22
N ILE A 306 -5.36 9.13 21.84
CA ILE A 306 -4.64 8.63 23.01
C ILE A 306 -5.27 9.26 24.25
N THR A 307 -5.53 8.48 25.29
CA THR A 307 -6.05 8.98 26.56
C THR A 307 -4.99 8.85 27.63
N TRP A 308 -4.63 9.97 28.25
CA TRP A 308 -3.72 10.04 29.38
C TRP A 308 -4.49 10.52 30.61
N ARG A 309 -4.27 9.89 31.76
CA ARG A 309 -4.78 10.38 33.04
C ARG A 309 -3.60 10.96 33.83
N PRO A 310 -3.61 12.26 34.16
CA PRO A 310 -2.57 12.84 35.00
C PRO A 310 -2.55 12.18 36.38
N ASP A 311 -1.36 11.98 36.91
CA ASP A 311 -1.18 11.64 38.31
C ASP A 311 -1.50 12.86 39.20
N PRO A 312 -1.93 12.67 40.46
CA PRO A 312 -2.13 13.77 41.40
C PRO A 312 -0.89 14.65 41.62
N THR A 313 0.30 14.14 41.30
CA THR A 313 1.58 14.85 41.38
C THR A 313 1.97 15.59 40.11
N ASP A 314 1.25 15.42 39.00
CA ASP A 314 1.57 16.06 37.71
C ASP A 314 1.20 17.55 37.66
N VAL A 315 0.98 18.17 38.81
CA VAL A 315 0.58 19.57 38.96
C VAL A 315 1.60 20.49 38.31
N GLY A 316 1.11 21.38 37.46
CA GLY A 316 1.92 22.33 36.70
C GLY A 316 1.86 22.08 35.20
N THR A 317 2.88 22.54 34.48
CA THR A 317 2.95 22.38 33.03
C THR A 317 3.64 21.06 32.67
N VAL A 318 2.88 20.13 32.11
CA VAL A 318 3.35 18.83 31.65
C VAL A 318 3.54 18.85 30.14
N GLU A 319 4.71 18.42 29.67
CA GLU A 319 4.98 18.23 28.24
C GLU A 319 4.51 16.83 27.82
N LEU A 320 3.69 16.79 26.77
CA LEU A 320 3.24 15.58 26.11
C LEU A 320 3.91 15.49 24.74
N ALA A 321 4.34 14.29 24.34
CA ALA A 321 4.90 14.07 23.02
C ALA A 321 4.36 12.80 22.37
N VAL A 322 4.15 12.86 21.06
CA VAL A 322 3.90 11.70 20.20
C VAL A 322 5.07 11.62 19.22
N ALA A 323 5.75 10.49 19.16
CA ALA A 323 6.96 10.29 18.37
C ALA A 323 6.88 9.07 17.47
N SER A 324 7.41 9.20 16.25
CA SER A 324 7.82 8.09 15.38
C SER A 324 9.34 7.94 15.42
N GLU A 325 9.92 7.04 14.64
CA GLU A 325 11.37 6.97 14.47
C GLU A 325 11.92 8.15 13.63
N ASN A 326 11.05 8.89 12.93
CA ASN A 326 11.44 9.96 12.01
C ASN A 326 11.11 11.36 12.52
N ASP A 327 10.05 11.50 13.31
CA ASP A 327 9.52 12.80 13.71
C ASP A 327 8.94 12.77 15.12
N THR A 328 8.80 13.93 15.75
CA THR A 328 8.22 14.07 17.08
C THR A 328 7.42 15.36 17.17
N ALA A 329 6.15 15.23 17.56
CA ALA A 329 5.28 16.35 17.88
C ALA A 329 5.13 16.50 19.40
N THR A 330 5.27 17.73 19.90
CA THR A 330 5.13 18.05 21.32
C THR A 330 4.02 19.07 21.56
N THR A 331 3.40 18.98 22.73
CA THR A 331 2.41 19.94 23.24
C THR A 331 2.52 20.03 24.77
N THR A 332 1.89 21.01 25.39
CA THR A 332 1.89 21.17 26.84
C THR A 332 0.49 21.26 27.38
N VAL A 333 0.24 20.61 28.52
CA VAL A 333 -1.01 20.67 29.28
C VAL A 333 -0.73 21.25 30.66
N GLU A 334 -1.55 22.18 31.11
CA GLU A 334 -1.49 22.69 32.48
C GLU A 334 -2.44 21.88 33.37
N VAL A 335 -1.86 21.02 34.21
CA VAL A 335 -2.59 20.25 35.22
C VAL A 335 -2.72 21.13 36.46
N LEU A 336 -3.94 21.51 36.78
CA LEU A 336 -4.25 22.26 37.99
C LEU A 336 -4.42 21.26 39.13
N ALA A 337 -3.88 21.59 40.30
CA ALA A 337 -4.24 20.89 41.52
C ALA A 337 -5.79 20.90 41.65
N PRO A 338 -6.40 19.81 42.13
CA PRO A 338 -7.81 19.84 42.49
C PRO A 338 -8.05 21.00 43.47
N GLU A 339 -9.24 21.60 43.46
CA GLU A 339 -9.58 22.70 44.38
C GLU A 339 -9.62 22.26 45.86
N SER A 340 -9.28 21.00 46.15
CA SER A 340 -9.01 20.46 47.49
C SER A 340 -7.50 20.36 47.73
N ASP A 341 -7.05 20.68 48.94
CA ASP A 341 -5.68 20.45 49.45
C ASP A 341 -5.40 18.94 49.62
N GLY A 342 -5.60 18.15 48.57
CA GLY A 342 -5.46 16.70 48.57
C GLY A 342 -4.01 16.30 48.83
N VAL A 343 -3.77 15.55 49.90
CA VAL A 343 -2.44 15.04 50.29
C VAL A 343 -2.31 13.53 50.09
N ALA A 344 -3.44 12.85 49.90
CA ALA A 344 -3.49 11.40 49.72
C ALA A 344 -4.61 10.97 48.76
N TYR A 345 -4.49 9.77 48.20
CA TYR A 345 -5.54 9.12 47.43
C TYR A 345 -5.58 7.62 47.67
N VAL A 346 -6.68 6.99 47.26
CA VAL A 346 -6.85 5.54 47.23
C VAL A 346 -6.98 5.04 45.79
N ASP A 347 -6.25 3.97 45.48
CA ASP A 347 -6.34 3.18 44.25
C ASP A 347 -6.90 1.78 44.59
N ARG A 348 -8.15 1.50 44.23
CA ARG A 348 -8.86 0.27 44.58
C ARG A 348 -8.62 -0.87 43.61
N ASP A 349 -8.33 -0.56 42.36
CA ASP A 349 -8.20 -1.56 41.30
C ASP A 349 -6.73 -1.84 40.90
N GLY A 350 -5.80 -1.07 41.45
CA GLY A 350 -4.37 -1.21 41.22
C GLY A 350 -3.93 -0.75 39.84
N ASP A 351 -4.73 0.08 39.16
CA ASP A 351 -4.42 0.61 37.83
C ASP A 351 -3.46 1.82 37.88
N GLY A 352 -3.15 2.31 39.08
CA GLY A 352 -2.28 3.44 39.33
C GLY A 352 -3.02 4.78 39.37
N THR A 353 -4.34 4.80 39.21
CA THR A 353 -5.14 6.03 39.21
C THR A 353 -5.90 6.22 40.54
N ALA A 354 -6.09 7.49 40.92
CA ALA A 354 -6.82 7.83 42.13
C ALA A 354 -8.34 7.64 41.93
N ASP A 355 -8.94 6.74 42.70
CA ASP A 355 -10.41 6.62 42.78
C ASP A 355 -11.04 7.67 43.70
N GLU A 356 -10.33 8.03 44.79
CA GLU A 356 -10.78 9.00 45.79
C GLU A 356 -9.56 9.77 46.33
N THR A 357 -9.70 11.08 46.55
CA THR A 357 -8.64 11.95 47.08
C THR A 357 -9.05 12.54 48.43
N PHE A 358 -8.07 12.76 49.30
CA PHE A 358 -8.27 13.21 50.68
C PHE A 358 -7.36 14.40 50.99
N SER A 359 -7.93 15.45 51.57
CA SER A 359 -7.16 16.46 52.28
C SER A 359 -6.57 15.90 53.59
N ALA A 360 -5.58 16.59 54.17
CA ALA A 360 -4.99 16.16 55.45
C ALA A 360 -6.03 16.02 56.58
N ALA A 361 -7.07 16.86 56.57
CA ALA A 361 -8.16 16.77 57.53
C ALA A 361 -9.07 15.56 57.28
N GLU A 362 -9.38 15.26 56.02
CA GLU A 362 -10.20 14.09 55.66
C GLU A 362 -9.44 12.78 55.89
N LEU A 363 -8.13 12.78 55.61
CA LEU A 363 -7.22 11.68 55.87
C LEU A 363 -7.20 11.33 57.37
N ALA A 364 -7.16 12.34 58.24
CA ALA A 364 -7.19 12.17 59.69
C ALA A 364 -8.53 11.59 60.23
N ASP A 365 -9.64 11.80 59.52
CA ASP A 365 -10.97 11.39 59.96
C ASP A 365 -11.40 9.99 59.45
N ARG A 366 -10.72 9.41 58.46
CA ARG A 366 -11.21 8.25 57.68
C ARG A 366 -10.88 6.88 58.32
N GLY A 367 -9.68 6.71 58.89
CA GLY A 367 -9.20 5.48 59.55
C GLY A 367 -8.97 4.28 58.60
N GLU A 368 -10.01 3.84 57.89
CA GLU A 368 -9.97 2.67 56.98
C GLU A 368 -10.03 3.11 55.50
N PHE A 369 -9.20 2.49 54.67
CA PHE A 369 -9.07 2.73 53.24
C PHE A 369 -9.14 1.40 52.46
N ASP A 370 -10.19 1.23 51.66
CA ASP A 370 -10.37 0.06 50.78
C ASP A 370 -9.40 0.18 49.59
N GLY A 371 -8.37 -0.68 49.48
CA GLY A 371 -7.37 -0.64 48.41
C GLY A 371 -5.99 -0.08 48.81
N HIS A 372 -5.25 0.44 47.83
CA HIS A 372 -3.90 0.99 48.04
C HIS A 372 -3.99 2.47 48.40
N LEU A 373 -3.66 2.81 49.65
CA LEU A 373 -3.52 4.21 50.11
C LEU A 373 -2.16 4.77 49.69
N VAL A 374 -2.17 5.92 49.04
CA VAL A 374 -0.96 6.65 48.62
C VAL A 374 -0.99 8.08 49.15
N ILE A 375 -0.06 8.41 50.04
CA ILE A 375 0.20 9.77 50.52
C ILE A 375 1.28 10.37 49.63
N PHE A 376 0.93 11.43 48.89
CA PHE A 376 1.75 11.95 47.79
C PHE A 376 2.20 13.41 47.98
N ASP A 377 1.66 14.11 48.97
CA ASP A 377 2.07 15.46 49.36
C ASP A 377 2.14 15.58 50.89
N ASP A 378 2.77 16.65 51.37
CA ASP A 378 3.00 16.87 52.81
C ASP A 378 1.69 16.88 53.59
N ALA A 379 1.56 15.95 54.53
CA ALA A 379 0.39 15.75 55.37
C ALA A 379 0.72 16.15 56.82
N GLU A 380 0.33 17.37 57.21
CA GLU A 380 0.38 17.84 58.60
C GLU A 380 -0.96 17.60 59.30
N ILE A 381 -1.06 16.51 60.04
CA ILE A 381 -2.25 16.08 60.75
C ILE A 381 -2.21 16.59 62.19
N ARG A 382 -3.34 17.15 62.65
CA ARG A 382 -3.51 17.54 64.05
C ARG A 382 -4.17 16.41 64.82
N GLY A 383 -3.36 15.68 65.58
CA GLY A 383 -3.81 14.54 66.38
C GLY A 383 -3.18 13.24 65.90
N GLU A 384 -3.71 12.14 66.39
CA GLU A 384 -3.35 10.78 65.97
C GLU A 384 -3.77 10.55 64.51
N PHE A 385 -2.88 9.94 63.74
CA PHE A 385 -3.17 9.46 62.41
C PHE A 385 -3.06 7.93 62.42
N SER A 386 -4.15 7.27 62.08
CA SER A 386 -4.20 5.82 61.87
C SER A 386 -4.77 5.55 60.48
N ALA A 387 -4.14 4.62 59.75
CA ALA A 387 -4.55 4.22 58.42
C ALA A 387 -4.47 2.70 58.26
N GLU A 388 -5.63 2.08 58.01
CA GLU A 388 -5.79 0.67 57.69
C GLU A 388 -6.05 0.52 56.17
N ALA A 389 -5.24 -0.24 55.43
CA ALA A 389 -5.40 -0.40 53.97
C ALA A 389 -4.86 -1.74 53.41
N ASP A 390 -5.17 -2.07 52.14
CA ASP A 390 -4.57 -3.27 51.50
C ASP A 390 -3.06 -3.09 51.27
N ARG A 391 -2.63 -1.85 51.05
CA ARG A 391 -1.24 -1.44 50.86
C ARG A 391 -1.13 0.03 51.24
N ILE A 392 0.01 0.44 51.80
CA ILE A 392 0.28 1.85 52.12
C ILE A 392 1.57 2.30 51.45
N THR A 393 1.52 3.45 50.76
CA THR A 393 2.71 4.14 50.25
C THR A 393 2.74 5.58 50.73
N VAL A 394 3.84 5.99 51.37
CA VAL A 394 4.22 7.39 51.53
C VAL A 394 5.33 7.68 50.52
N ARG A 395 5.09 8.58 49.57
CA ARG A 395 6.01 8.82 48.44
C ARG A 395 7.32 9.45 48.90
N ASP A 396 8.37 9.25 48.09
CA ASP A 396 9.69 9.84 48.30
C ASP A 396 9.60 11.36 48.48
N GLY A 397 10.27 11.88 49.50
CA GLY A 397 10.31 13.31 49.81
C GLY A 397 9.09 13.87 50.56
N VAL A 398 8.02 13.10 50.74
CA VAL A 398 6.80 13.52 51.47
C VAL A 398 7.03 13.53 52.98
N LEU A 399 6.55 14.57 53.66
CA LEU A 399 6.41 14.63 55.12
C LEU A 399 5.01 14.18 55.55
N LEU A 400 4.94 13.11 56.33
CA LEU A 400 3.77 12.76 57.14
C LEU A 400 4.07 13.14 58.59
N SER A 401 3.38 14.14 59.12
CA SER A 401 3.53 14.57 60.51
C SER A 401 2.20 14.52 61.24
N ALA A 402 2.20 13.88 62.42
CA ALA A 402 1.03 13.73 63.28
C ALA A 402 1.47 13.71 64.75
N GLU A 403 0.53 13.69 65.69
CA GLU A 403 0.86 13.49 67.11
C GLU A 403 1.33 12.06 67.39
N SER A 404 0.72 11.08 66.71
CA SER A 404 1.16 9.68 66.60
C SER A 404 0.80 9.17 65.20
N VAL A 405 1.54 8.19 64.70
CA VAL A 405 1.35 7.62 63.36
C VAL A 405 1.21 6.11 63.47
N ASP A 406 0.11 5.57 62.97
CA ASP A 406 -0.19 4.16 62.92
C ASP A 406 -0.54 3.79 61.47
N LEU A 407 0.30 2.96 60.84
CA LEU A 407 0.12 2.49 59.47
C LEU A 407 -0.05 0.98 59.51
N ASP A 408 -1.26 0.50 59.24
CA ASP A 408 -1.60 -0.94 59.22
C ASP A 408 -1.98 -1.33 57.79
N ALA A 409 -1.17 -2.19 57.16
CA ALA A 409 -1.45 -2.69 55.83
C ALA A 409 -1.59 -4.21 55.79
N ASP A 410 -2.65 -4.73 55.16
CA ASP A 410 -2.79 -6.17 54.89
C ASP A 410 -1.64 -6.69 53.98
N GLY A 411 -1.09 -5.81 53.14
CA GLY A 411 0.03 -6.06 52.25
C GLY A 411 1.26 -5.21 52.59
N ASP A 412 1.92 -4.68 51.57
CA ASP A 412 3.19 -3.95 51.73
C ASP A 412 3.00 -2.54 52.32
N VAL A 413 3.97 -2.09 53.12
CA VAL A 413 4.15 -0.66 53.46
C VAL A 413 5.43 -0.13 52.81
N SER A 414 5.34 0.98 52.08
CA SER A 414 6.48 1.64 51.43
C SER A 414 6.59 3.09 51.85
N ILE A 415 7.66 3.44 52.57
CA ILE A 415 7.97 4.81 52.99
C ILE A 415 9.36 5.27 52.51
N ALA A 416 9.87 4.66 51.45
CA ALA A 416 11.23 4.91 50.94
C ALA A 416 11.46 6.41 50.64
N GLY A 417 12.45 7.00 51.31
CA GLY A 417 12.82 8.41 51.20
C GLY A 417 11.80 9.42 51.75
N ALA A 418 10.70 8.95 52.35
CA ALA A 418 9.72 9.78 53.03
C ALA A 418 10.20 10.19 54.43
N ARG A 419 9.52 11.17 55.03
CA ARG A 419 9.70 11.57 56.43
C ARG A 419 8.43 11.32 57.23
N ILE A 420 8.52 10.49 58.26
CA ILE A 420 7.46 10.25 59.24
C ILE A 420 7.87 10.93 60.54
N ASP A 421 7.12 11.94 60.99
CA ASP A 421 7.48 12.78 62.12
C ASP A 421 6.36 12.87 63.17
N ALA A 422 6.54 12.14 64.28
CA ALA A 422 5.71 12.19 65.48
C ALA A 422 6.40 12.92 66.64
N SER A 423 7.39 13.79 66.34
CA SER A 423 8.07 14.63 67.33
C SER A 423 7.15 15.70 67.92
N PHE A 424 5.95 15.90 67.35
CA PHE A 424 5.03 16.95 67.73
C PHE A 424 4.11 16.51 68.85
N THR A 425 4.26 17.09 70.05
CA THR A 425 3.37 16.73 71.17
C THR A 425 3.11 17.81 72.21
N GLY A 426 1.86 18.29 72.19
CA GLY A 426 1.29 19.22 73.15
C GLY A 426 1.89 20.64 73.11
N TRP A 427 1.27 21.57 73.85
CA TRP A 427 1.65 23.00 73.88
C TRP A 427 3.12 23.26 74.24
N LEU A 428 3.82 22.27 74.82
CA LEU A 428 5.19 22.41 75.32
C LEU A 428 6.21 21.44 74.67
N GLY A 429 5.82 20.56 73.74
CA GLY A 429 6.73 19.62 73.07
C GLY A 429 7.40 18.62 74.02
N LEU A 430 6.70 18.22 75.09
CA LEU A 430 7.31 17.49 76.21
C LEU A 430 7.46 15.98 75.94
N SER A 431 6.60 15.39 75.10
CA SER A 431 6.48 13.93 75.05
C SER A 431 6.03 13.41 73.68
N GLY A 432 6.90 12.89 72.81
CA GLY A 432 6.59 12.44 71.44
C GLY A 432 5.52 11.35 71.40
N GLY A 433 4.86 11.16 70.26
CA GLY A 433 3.93 10.05 70.09
C GLY A 433 4.56 8.86 69.38
N ASP A 434 3.85 7.75 69.45
CA ASP A 434 4.33 6.49 68.91
C ASP A 434 4.21 6.47 67.39
N ILE A 435 5.11 5.73 66.75
CA ILE A 435 5.08 5.43 65.33
C ILE A 435 5.02 3.92 65.17
N ASP A 436 3.84 3.43 64.81
CA ASP A 436 3.56 2.02 64.55
C ASP A 436 3.42 1.82 63.04
N ILE A 437 4.17 0.85 62.50
CA ILE A 437 4.07 0.45 61.09
C ILE A 437 3.95 -1.07 61.04
N ASP A 438 2.74 -1.57 60.78
CA ASP A 438 2.42 -2.99 60.60
C ASP A 438 2.14 -3.32 59.13
N SER A 439 2.63 -4.47 58.70
CA SER A 439 2.52 -4.94 57.32
C SER A 439 2.31 -6.44 57.29
N GLY A 440 1.19 -6.89 56.73
CA GLY A 440 0.97 -8.30 56.35
C GLY A 440 1.85 -8.75 55.17
N GLY A 441 2.63 -7.85 54.57
CA GLY A 441 3.64 -8.09 53.55
C GLY A 441 5.04 -7.61 53.98
N ARG A 442 5.69 -6.81 53.13
CA ARG A 442 7.03 -6.25 53.39
C ARG A 442 6.98 -4.78 53.82
N ILE A 443 7.95 -4.35 54.62
CA ILE A 443 8.21 -2.93 54.88
C ILE A 443 9.43 -2.46 54.06
N ALA A 444 9.23 -1.48 53.18
CA ALA A 444 10.30 -0.83 52.42
C ALA A 444 10.50 0.62 52.87
N ALA A 445 11.50 0.86 53.72
CA ALA A 445 11.82 2.16 54.31
C ALA A 445 13.22 2.67 53.96
N ARG A 446 13.70 2.34 52.74
CA ARG A 446 15.02 2.75 52.26
C ARG A 446 15.16 4.28 52.25
N GLY A 447 16.18 4.82 52.91
CA GLY A 447 16.42 6.26 52.96
C GLY A 447 15.34 7.07 53.72
N ALA A 448 14.37 6.40 54.35
CA ALA A 448 13.31 7.06 55.09
C ALA A 448 13.87 7.75 56.35
N THR A 449 13.21 8.80 56.81
CA THR A 449 13.44 9.39 58.14
C THR A 449 12.20 9.18 58.99
N VAL A 450 12.31 8.38 60.04
CA VAL A 450 11.23 8.11 60.99
C VAL A 450 11.66 8.66 62.34
N THR A 451 10.91 9.61 62.89
CA THR A 451 11.35 10.33 64.08
C THR A 451 10.20 10.65 65.03
N THR A 452 10.37 10.28 66.28
CA THR A 452 9.59 10.71 67.42
C THR A 452 10.53 11.32 68.46
N THR A 453 10.92 12.57 68.26
CA THR A 453 11.82 13.28 69.17
C THR A 453 11.02 14.16 70.14
N ALA A 454 11.40 14.17 71.41
CA ALA A 454 10.73 15.02 72.40
C ALA A 454 11.68 15.62 73.43
N LEU A 455 11.19 16.56 74.25
CA LEU A 455 12.02 17.13 75.31
C LEU A 455 12.28 16.12 76.44
N VAL A 456 11.27 15.37 76.87
CA VAL A 456 11.34 14.53 78.09
C VAL A 456 10.98 13.07 77.85
N ALA A 457 10.03 12.77 76.97
CA ALA A 457 9.56 11.40 76.75
C ALA A 457 9.15 11.19 75.28
N PRO A 458 10.08 10.98 74.34
CA PRO A 458 9.75 10.51 72.99
C PRO A 458 8.85 9.26 73.04
N GLY A 459 8.07 9.05 71.98
CA GLY A 459 7.32 7.80 71.80
C GLY A 459 8.23 6.67 71.33
N ASP A 460 7.63 5.53 71.07
CA ASP A 460 8.30 4.35 70.54
C ASP A 460 8.19 4.32 69.00
N VAL A 461 9.11 3.61 68.33
CA VAL A 461 9.05 3.33 66.89
C VAL A 461 9.02 1.83 66.70
N ASP A 462 7.87 1.30 66.29
CA ASP A 462 7.65 -0.13 66.12
C ASP A 462 7.39 -0.43 64.62
N LEU A 463 8.20 -1.33 64.06
CA LEU A 463 8.06 -1.81 62.69
C LEU A 463 7.84 -3.33 62.72
N SER A 464 6.69 -3.78 62.21
CA SER A 464 6.25 -5.17 62.21
C SER A 464 5.90 -5.60 60.79
N ALA A 465 6.49 -6.69 60.30
CA ALA A 465 6.19 -7.21 58.97
C ALA A 465 6.06 -8.74 58.97
N ALA A 466 5.16 -9.28 58.16
CA ALA A 466 5.09 -10.71 57.90
C ALA A 466 6.29 -11.23 57.07
N ASP A 467 6.87 -10.36 56.23
CA ASP A 467 7.97 -10.66 55.29
C ASP A 467 9.18 -9.71 55.54
N ASP A 468 9.98 -9.44 54.50
CA ASP A 468 11.19 -8.61 54.57
C ASP A 468 10.95 -7.17 55.10
N ILE A 469 11.89 -6.68 55.90
CA ILE A 469 11.99 -5.28 56.32
C ILE A 469 13.30 -4.70 55.78
N ASP A 470 13.22 -3.70 54.92
CA ASP A 470 14.39 -3.03 54.35
C ASP A 470 14.48 -1.56 54.80
N LEU A 471 15.42 -1.30 55.69
CA LEU A 471 15.70 0.00 56.31
C LEU A 471 16.98 0.66 55.75
N THR A 472 17.49 0.17 54.62
CA THR A 472 18.79 0.59 54.04
C THR A 472 18.91 2.11 53.94
N ASN A 473 19.98 2.70 54.48
CA ASN A 473 20.22 4.15 54.55
C ASN A 473 19.14 4.99 55.26
N GLY A 474 18.22 4.39 56.00
CA GLY A 474 17.20 5.11 56.76
C GLY A 474 17.72 5.72 58.06
N VAL A 475 16.93 6.61 58.66
CA VAL A 475 17.20 7.31 59.92
C VAL A 475 16.00 7.10 60.83
N PHE A 476 16.19 6.40 61.96
CA PHE A 476 15.13 6.06 62.91
C PHE A 476 15.50 6.61 64.28
N SER A 477 14.65 7.46 64.85
CA SER A 477 14.98 8.18 66.09
C SER A 477 13.81 8.29 67.05
N ALA A 478 14.03 7.83 68.28
CA ALA A 478 13.12 7.93 69.42
C ALA A 478 13.85 8.61 70.60
N GLN A 479 14.47 9.78 70.37
CA GLN A 479 15.37 10.41 71.35
C GLN A 479 14.73 11.51 72.19
N ALA A 480 15.12 11.55 73.47
CA ALA A 480 14.88 12.70 74.33
C ALA A 480 15.98 13.76 74.14
N THR A 481 15.59 15.02 74.03
CA THR A 481 16.52 16.16 73.85
C THR A 481 16.92 16.84 75.17
N ALA A 482 16.28 16.50 76.30
CA ALA A 482 16.66 16.93 77.65
C ALA A 482 16.82 15.74 78.62
N LEU A 483 16.61 15.94 79.93
CA LEU A 483 16.83 14.92 80.99
C LEU A 483 15.76 13.80 81.01
N GLY A 484 15.30 13.40 79.83
CA GLY A 484 14.32 12.34 79.59
C GLY A 484 14.94 10.96 79.42
N SER A 485 14.09 9.95 79.31
CA SER A 485 14.47 8.63 78.77
C SER A 485 14.13 8.60 77.28
N ASP A 486 15.01 8.02 76.47
CA ASP A 486 14.71 7.69 75.08
C ASP A 486 13.58 6.65 75.01
N GLY A 487 12.84 6.65 73.90
CA GLY A 487 11.85 5.64 73.55
C GLY A 487 12.53 4.38 73.03
N ALA A 488 11.75 3.35 72.73
CA ALA A 488 12.23 2.13 72.11
C ALA A 488 12.17 2.23 70.58
N ILE A 489 13.04 1.45 69.92
CA ILE A 489 12.87 1.12 68.50
C ILE A 489 12.79 -0.40 68.43
N ALA A 490 11.66 -0.96 68.02
CA ALA A 490 11.50 -2.40 67.81
C ALA A 490 11.26 -2.69 66.33
N ILE A 491 11.91 -3.74 65.85
CA ILE A 491 11.79 -4.22 64.48
C ILE A 491 11.53 -5.72 64.55
N ALA A 492 10.38 -6.15 64.06
CA ALA A 492 9.95 -7.55 64.08
C ALA A 492 9.58 -8.01 62.67
N SER A 493 10.23 -9.07 62.19
CA SER A 493 9.82 -9.79 60.97
C SER A 493 9.48 -11.23 61.31
N ASP A 494 8.25 -11.67 61.00
CA ASP A 494 7.76 -13.01 61.36
C ASP A 494 8.37 -14.13 60.49
N GLY A 495 8.80 -13.81 59.27
CA GLY A 495 9.30 -14.81 58.32
C GLY A 495 10.27 -14.28 57.25
N GLY A 496 10.68 -13.03 57.32
CA GLY A 496 11.57 -12.38 56.35
C GLY A 496 12.89 -11.91 56.94
N THR A 497 13.66 -11.19 56.12
CA THR A 497 14.97 -10.63 56.47
C THR A 497 14.85 -9.17 56.89
N VAL A 498 15.65 -8.77 57.89
CA VAL A 498 15.78 -7.37 58.31
C VAL A 498 17.09 -6.78 57.78
N THR A 499 17.01 -5.94 56.74
CA THR A 499 18.17 -5.27 56.12
C THR A 499 18.34 -3.88 56.68
N THR A 500 19.51 -3.59 57.27
CA THR A 500 19.82 -2.30 57.93
C THR A 500 21.09 -1.63 57.38
N ASP A 501 21.53 -2.01 56.18
CA ASP A 501 22.76 -1.48 55.58
C ASP A 501 22.75 0.05 55.49
N GLY A 502 23.69 0.70 56.19
CA GLY A 502 23.78 2.17 56.21
C GLY A 502 22.66 2.88 56.99
N ALA A 503 21.77 2.14 57.66
CA ALA A 503 20.74 2.71 58.52
C ALA A 503 21.34 3.32 59.80
N TRP A 504 20.72 4.37 60.31
CA TRP A 504 21.07 5.01 61.57
C TRP A 504 19.90 4.91 62.55
N PHE A 505 20.20 4.46 63.77
CA PHE A 505 19.23 4.30 64.85
C PHE A 505 19.67 5.10 66.07
N ALA A 506 18.70 5.71 66.75
CA ALA A 506 18.93 6.27 68.07
C ALA A 506 17.64 6.25 68.90
N PRO A 507 17.52 5.42 69.95
CA PRO A 507 18.54 4.49 70.47
C PRO A 507 18.76 3.25 69.58
N ASP A 508 19.66 2.35 70.00
CA ASP A 508 19.87 1.07 69.31
C ASP A 508 18.57 0.26 69.27
N PRO A 509 18.21 -0.36 68.14
CA PRO A 509 16.94 -1.06 67.99
C PRO A 509 17.00 -2.47 68.62
N THR A 510 15.85 -2.98 69.00
CA THR A 510 15.64 -4.43 69.22
C THR A 510 15.16 -5.03 67.91
N VAL A 511 15.84 -6.08 67.43
CA VAL A 511 15.51 -6.75 66.16
C VAL A 511 15.15 -8.20 66.44
N GLU A 512 13.93 -8.59 66.05
CA GLU A 512 13.46 -9.96 65.99
C GLU A 512 13.20 -10.31 64.52
N ALA A 513 13.81 -11.39 64.03
CA ALA A 513 13.61 -11.86 62.66
C ALA A 513 13.36 -13.37 62.69
N GLY A 514 12.41 -13.85 61.90
CA GLY A 514 12.11 -15.27 61.74
C GLY A 514 13.37 -16.03 61.32
N ASP A 515 13.77 -17.01 62.13
CA ASP A 515 14.93 -17.87 61.89
C ASP A 515 14.90 -18.46 60.46
N GLU A 516 15.82 -18.10 59.57
CA GLU A 516 16.70 -18.98 58.76
C GLU A 516 17.86 -18.16 58.12
N ASP A 517 19.05 -18.21 58.77
CA ASP A 517 20.41 -17.73 58.40
C ASP A 517 20.77 -16.22 58.40
#